data_AF-A0A2V7HX28-F1
#
_entry.id   AF-A0A2V7HX28-F1
#
_cell.length_a   1.000
_cell.length_b   1.000
_cell.length_c   1.000
_cell.angle_alpha   90.00
_cell.angle_beta   90.00
_cell.angle_gamma   90.00
#
_symmetry.space_group_name_H-M   'P 1'
#
loop_
_entity.id
_entity.type
_entity.pdbx_description
1 polymer ?
#
loop_
_entity_poly.entity_id
_entity_poly.type
_entity_poly.pdbx_seq_one_letter_code
_entity_poly.pdbx_strand_id
1 'polypeptide(L)'
;FLEREHPRYVWADPVQGLRFSFVPRDAVSRYYLPEARLARILASPADALEQDVAALVPLLISAAGLPVRSFGITGSVLLGIHDPTFSDIDLLVYGGQPAARVKQAILRLAGDGLRDLDPGRRDRWRAETAERFGLAPDEITYLDGRRWHYFRFRDRYVSVHATRADREIREAYGERRYRPLGPATVEATIADASESLFLPAVYKLAEAHADDGTAIPVSEIVSYEGLFCDFAGGGDRVRARGVLEEVSDGSLRLVVGTAALSDGGALSRVTSPPSRR
;
A
#
# COMPACT_ATOMS: atom_id res chain seq x y z
N PHE A 1 3.49 27.00 -9.34
CA PHE A 1 2.87 27.13 -10.67
C PHE A 1 1.35 26.97 -10.58
N LEU A 2 0.82 25.77 -10.25
CA LEU A 2 -0.63 25.52 -10.18
C LEU A 2 -1.39 26.55 -9.31
N GLU A 3 -0.91 26.83 -8.11
CA GLU A 3 -1.57 27.78 -7.19
C GLU A 3 -1.71 29.20 -7.77
N ARG A 4 -0.78 29.60 -8.64
CA ARG A 4 -0.73 30.94 -9.21
C ARG A 4 -1.45 31.02 -10.56
N GLU A 5 -1.22 30.03 -11.43
CA GLU A 5 -1.67 30.06 -12.83
C GLU A 5 -2.97 29.26 -13.05
N HIS A 6 -3.22 28.23 -12.25
CA HIS A 6 -4.39 27.36 -12.39
C HIS A 6 -4.98 26.94 -11.04
N PRO A 7 -5.46 27.89 -10.21
CA PRO A 7 -5.93 27.62 -8.85
C PRO A 7 -7.09 26.62 -8.80
N ARG A 8 -7.84 26.47 -9.91
CA ARG A 8 -8.91 25.46 -10.05
C ARG A 8 -8.45 24.01 -9.89
N TYR A 9 -7.15 23.72 -10.03
CA TYR A 9 -6.57 22.39 -9.85
C TYR A 9 -5.94 22.20 -8.47
N VAL A 10 -6.14 23.14 -7.54
CA VAL A 10 -5.65 23.05 -6.18
C VAL A 10 -6.85 22.86 -5.25
N TRP A 11 -6.90 21.71 -4.57
CA TRP A 11 -7.93 21.38 -3.60
C TRP A 11 -7.38 21.56 -2.20
N ALA A 12 -8.09 22.33 -1.38
CA ALA A 12 -7.92 22.32 0.07
C ALA A 12 -9.00 21.38 0.63
N ASP A 13 -8.59 20.19 1.03
CA ASP A 13 -9.48 19.14 1.50
C ASP A 13 -10.04 19.46 2.88
N PRO A 14 -11.35 19.73 3.02
CA PRO A 14 -11.94 20.02 4.31
C PRO A 14 -12.06 18.78 5.22
N VAL A 15 -11.81 17.58 4.66
CA VAL A 15 -11.94 16.31 5.38
C VAL A 15 -10.66 15.96 6.12
N GLN A 16 -9.51 16.04 5.45
CA GLN A 16 -8.19 15.72 6.02
C GLN A 16 -7.36 16.96 6.37
N GLY A 17 -7.81 18.16 5.99
CA GLY A 17 -7.02 19.39 6.16
C GLY A 17 -5.78 19.45 5.26
N LEU A 18 -5.72 18.60 4.24
CA LEU A 18 -4.60 18.52 3.29
C LEU A 18 -4.82 19.43 2.09
N ARG A 19 -3.72 19.82 1.44
CA ARG A 19 -3.75 20.60 0.21
C ARG A 19 -3.00 19.85 -0.88
N PHE A 20 -3.67 19.56 -1.99
CA PHE A 20 -3.10 18.78 -3.09
C PHE A 20 -3.66 19.19 -4.44
N SER A 21 -2.97 18.78 -5.51
CA SER A 21 -3.46 18.97 -6.86
C SER A 21 -4.56 17.96 -7.19
N PHE A 22 -5.64 18.40 -7.83
CA PHE A 22 -6.75 17.56 -8.27
C PHE A 22 -7.25 17.97 -9.64
N VAL A 23 -8.00 17.08 -10.31
CA VAL A 23 -8.69 17.38 -11.57
C VAL A 23 -10.19 17.48 -11.29
N PRO A 24 -10.81 18.67 -11.45
CA PRO A 24 -12.25 18.84 -11.39
C PRO A 24 -12.99 17.91 -12.37
N ARG A 25 -14.17 17.41 -11.98
CA ARG A 25 -14.94 16.43 -12.80
C ARG A 25 -15.23 16.94 -14.21
N ASP A 26 -15.56 18.23 -14.34
CA ASP A 26 -15.82 18.91 -15.61
C ASP A 26 -14.57 19.04 -16.50
N ALA A 27 -13.37 18.88 -15.92
CA ALA A 27 -12.10 18.90 -16.63
C ALA A 27 -11.56 17.49 -16.97
N VAL A 28 -12.25 16.41 -16.58
CA VAL A 28 -11.82 15.05 -16.89
C VAL A 28 -12.10 14.73 -18.36
N SER A 29 -11.03 14.60 -19.15
CA SER A 29 -11.13 14.22 -20.57
C SER A 29 -11.37 12.72 -20.75
N ARG A 30 -10.73 11.87 -19.93
CA ARG A 30 -10.78 10.41 -20.08
C ARG A 30 -10.57 9.69 -18.76
N TYR A 31 -11.36 8.64 -18.54
CA TYR A 31 -11.10 7.63 -17.51
C TYR A 31 -10.39 6.43 -18.13
N TYR A 32 -9.30 5.99 -17.51
CA TYR A 32 -8.62 4.75 -17.85
C TYR A 32 -9.08 3.68 -16.88
N LEU A 33 -9.62 2.58 -17.41
CA LEU A 33 -10.17 1.47 -16.64
C LEU A 33 -9.19 0.29 -16.65
N PRO A 34 -8.54 -0.04 -15.51
CA PRO A 34 -7.56 -1.12 -15.43
C PRO A 34 -8.07 -2.47 -15.93
N GLU A 35 -9.30 -2.84 -15.54
CA GLU A 35 -9.96 -4.08 -15.91
C GLU A 35 -10.25 -4.14 -17.41
N ALA A 36 -10.68 -3.03 -18.01
CA ALA A 36 -10.98 -2.97 -19.44
C ALA A 36 -9.69 -2.98 -20.29
N ARG A 37 -8.61 -2.38 -19.81
CA ARG A 37 -7.30 -2.46 -20.48
C ARG A 37 -6.71 -3.86 -20.37
N LEU A 38 -6.78 -4.49 -19.20
CA LEU A 38 -6.33 -5.86 -19.03
C LEU A 38 -7.10 -6.82 -19.95
N ALA A 39 -8.43 -6.71 -20.01
CA ALA A 39 -9.26 -7.53 -20.90
C ALA A 39 -8.85 -7.41 -22.38
N ARG A 40 -8.51 -6.19 -22.84
CA ARG A 40 -8.01 -5.97 -24.22
C ARG A 40 -6.67 -6.65 -24.47
N ILE A 41 -5.73 -6.54 -23.53
CA ILE A 41 -4.41 -7.18 -23.62
C ILE A 41 -4.55 -8.71 -23.67
N LEU A 42 -5.41 -9.28 -22.83
CA LEU A 42 -5.66 -10.73 -22.82
C LEU A 42 -6.29 -11.24 -24.12
N ALA A 43 -7.10 -10.41 -24.78
CA ALA A 43 -7.72 -10.76 -26.06
C ALA A 43 -6.76 -10.61 -27.25
N SER A 44 -5.93 -9.56 -27.26
CA SER A 44 -5.03 -9.26 -28.37
C SER A 44 -3.84 -8.42 -27.87
N PRO A 45 -2.75 -9.06 -27.42
CA PRO A 45 -1.55 -8.34 -27.00
C PRO A 45 -0.82 -7.74 -28.21
N ALA A 46 -0.48 -6.46 -28.12
CA ALA A 46 0.09 -5.69 -29.24
C ALA A 46 1.62 -5.80 -29.37
N ASP A 47 2.33 -6.12 -28.28
CA ASP A 47 3.79 -6.18 -28.24
C ASP A 47 4.31 -7.20 -27.22
N ALA A 48 5.63 -7.30 -27.07
CA ALA A 48 6.29 -8.25 -26.18
C ALA A 48 5.95 -8.04 -24.70
N LEU A 49 5.75 -6.80 -24.24
CA LEU A 49 5.38 -6.52 -22.85
C LEU A 49 3.94 -6.94 -22.59
N GLU A 50 3.02 -6.63 -23.51
CA GLU A 50 1.64 -7.08 -23.43
C GLU A 50 1.52 -8.62 -23.52
N GLN A 51 2.39 -9.28 -24.28
CA GLN A 51 2.49 -10.75 -24.31
C GLN A 51 2.94 -11.32 -22.95
N ASP A 52 3.87 -10.66 -22.26
CA ASP A 52 4.27 -11.05 -20.90
C ASP A 52 3.11 -10.88 -19.91
N VAL A 53 2.33 -9.79 -20.01
CA VAL A 53 1.09 -9.61 -19.23
C VAL A 53 0.08 -10.73 -19.53
N ALA A 54 -0.12 -11.05 -20.80
CA ALA A 54 -1.06 -12.10 -21.24
C ALA A 54 -0.63 -13.52 -20.85
N ALA A 55 0.65 -13.73 -20.54
CA ALA A 55 1.15 -14.99 -19.99
C ALA A 55 1.09 -15.01 -18.44
N LEU A 56 1.44 -13.91 -17.78
CA LEU A 56 1.49 -13.82 -16.32
C LEU A 56 0.10 -13.87 -15.67
N VAL A 57 -0.87 -13.13 -16.20
CA VAL A 57 -2.18 -13.01 -15.55
C VAL A 57 -2.93 -14.35 -15.49
N PRO A 58 -2.98 -15.17 -16.56
CA PRO A 58 -3.56 -16.51 -16.48
C PRO A 58 -2.85 -17.44 -15.48
N LEU A 59 -1.52 -17.34 -15.36
CA LEU A 59 -0.74 -18.09 -14.36
C LEU A 59 -1.20 -17.73 -12.94
N LEU A 60 -1.30 -16.44 -12.62
CA LEU A 60 -1.76 -15.97 -11.31
C LEU A 60 -3.23 -16.33 -11.04
N ILE A 61 -4.10 -16.21 -12.04
CA ILE A 61 -5.51 -16.61 -11.98
C ILE A 61 -5.64 -18.08 -11.58
N SER A 62 -4.90 -18.96 -12.27
CA SER A 62 -4.92 -20.40 -12.01
C SER A 62 -4.38 -20.71 -10.61
N ALA A 63 -3.21 -20.17 -10.26
CA ALA A 63 -2.55 -20.43 -8.99
C ALA A 63 -3.31 -19.86 -7.77
N ALA A 64 -4.06 -18.76 -7.94
CA ALA A 64 -4.88 -18.15 -6.89
C ALA A 64 -6.32 -18.67 -6.85
N GLY A 65 -6.79 -19.37 -7.89
CA GLY A 65 -8.19 -19.79 -8.02
C GLY A 65 -9.15 -18.59 -8.07
N LEU A 66 -8.81 -17.58 -8.86
CA LEU A 66 -9.55 -16.32 -8.96
C LEU A 66 -10.02 -16.05 -10.39
N PRO A 67 -11.19 -15.42 -10.59
CA PRO A 67 -11.62 -15.00 -11.92
C PRO A 67 -10.81 -13.80 -12.41
N VAL A 68 -10.73 -13.61 -13.73
CA VAL A 68 -10.03 -12.46 -14.35
C VAL A 68 -10.51 -11.10 -13.84
N ARG A 69 -11.80 -10.97 -13.50
CA ARG A 69 -12.38 -9.73 -12.95
C ARG A 69 -11.78 -9.29 -11.60
N SER A 70 -11.02 -10.16 -10.94
CA SER A 70 -10.29 -9.82 -9.72
C SER A 70 -8.99 -9.07 -9.99
N PHE A 71 -8.61 -8.87 -11.26
CA PHE A 71 -7.36 -8.24 -11.67
C PHE A 71 -7.60 -7.01 -12.56
N GLY A 72 -6.64 -6.10 -12.53
CA GLY A 72 -6.49 -4.98 -13.45
C GLY A 72 -5.03 -4.73 -13.78
N ILE A 73 -4.77 -3.87 -14.77
CA ILE A 73 -3.42 -3.41 -15.12
C ILE A 73 -3.35 -1.88 -14.94
N THR A 74 -2.30 -1.38 -14.31
CA THR A 74 -2.07 0.06 -14.05
C THR A 74 -0.77 0.55 -14.72
N GLY A 75 -0.28 1.72 -14.32
CA GLY A 75 1.00 2.25 -14.77
C GLY A 75 1.03 2.60 -16.26
N SER A 76 2.20 2.49 -16.86
CA SER A 76 2.42 2.85 -18.27
C SER A 76 1.61 1.96 -19.23
N VAL A 77 1.41 0.68 -18.87
CA VAL A 77 0.65 -0.30 -19.67
C VAL A 77 -0.85 0.07 -19.73
N LEU A 78 -1.40 0.57 -18.62
CA LEU A 78 -2.78 1.08 -18.59
C LEU A 78 -2.98 2.24 -19.58
N LEU A 79 -2.01 3.16 -19.57
CA LEU A 79 -2.04 4.37 -20.39
C LEU A 79 -1.65 4.09 -21.86
N GLY A 80 -1.00 2.97 -22.15
CA GLY A 80 -0.49 2.64 -23.48
C GLY A 80 0.71 3.49 -23.89
N ILE A 81 1.46 4.01 -22.91
CA ILE A 81 2.68 4.80 -23.10
C ILE A 81 3.93 4.01 -22.68
N HIS A 82 3.79 2.72 -22.48
CA HIS A 82 4.87 1.83 -22.10
C HIS A 82 5.88 1.68 -23.24
N ASP A 83 7.13 1.48 -22.86
CA ASP A 83 8.18 1.05 -23.75
C ASP A 83 8.37 -0.47 -23.58
N PRO A 84 8.16 -1.28 -24.64
CA PRO A 84 8.31 -2.72 -24.56
C PRO A 84 9.72 -3.19 -24.20
N THR A 85 10.75 -2.34 -24.17
CA THR A 85 12.12 -2.74 -23.83
C THR A 85 12.43 -2.65 -22.34
N PHE A 86 11.85 -1.68 -21.62
CA PHE A 86 12.22 -1.41 -20.22
C PHE A 86 11.04 -1.19 -19.26
N SER A 87 9.81 -1.05 -19.76
CA SER A 87 8.68 -0.83 -18.85
C SER A 87 8.37 -2.06 -18.01
N ASP A 88 7.98 -1.80 -16.77
CA ASP A 88 7.55 -2.79 -15.79
C ASP A 88 6.08 -3.19 -16.02
N ILE A 89 5.65 -4.26 -15.34
CA ILE A 89 4.24 -4.70 -15.29
C ILE A 89 3.66 -4.31 -13.93
N ASP A 90 2.69 -3.41 -13.90
CA ASP A 90 1.99 -3.03 -12.66
C ASP A 90 0.57 -3.58 -12.64
N LEU A 91 0.31 -4.57 -11.78
CA LEU A 91 -0.99 -5.21 -11.64
C LEU A 91 -1.78 -4.65 -10.45
N LEU A 92 -3.10 -4.61 -10.61
CA LEU A 92 -4.06 -4.38 -9.53
C LEU A 92 -4.77 -5.69 -9.18
N VAL A 93 -5.05 -5.88 -7.89
CA VAL A 93 -5.92 -6.95 -7.40
C VAL A 93 -7.07 -6.35 -6.60
N TYR A 94 -8.30 -6.61 -7.04
CA TYR A 94 -9.51 -6.05 -6.45
C TYR A 94 -10.02 -6.94 -5.31
N GLY A 95 -9.81 -6.45 -4.11
CA GLY A 95 -10.39 -6.89 -2.86
C GLY A 95 -9.40 -7.62 -1.94
N GLY A 96 -9.69 -7.59 -0.65
CA GLY A 96 -8.74 -8.08 0.39
C GLY A 96 -8.55 -9.59 0.34
N GLN A 97 -9.65 -10.32 0.18
CA GLN A 97 -9.65 -11.78 0.05
C GLN A 97 -8.93 -12.23 -1.24
N PRO A 98 -9.22 -11.65 -2.43
CA PRO A 98 -8.42 -11.87 -3.63
C PRO A 98 -6.93 -11.54 -3.46
N ALA A 99 -6.59 -10.39 -2.88
CA ALA A 99 -5.20 -10.00 -2.64
C ALA A 99 -4.44 -11.01 -1.76
N ALA A 100 -5.06 -11.50 -0.69
CA ALA A 100 -4.49 -12.54 0.15
C ALA A 100 -4.25 -13.85 -0.63
N ARG A 101 -5.15 -14.26 -1.52
CA ARG A 101 -4.95 -15.45 -2.37
C ARG A 101 -3.84 -15.25 -3.40
N VAL A 102 -3.74 -14.06 -4.00
CA VAL A 102 -2.66 -13.73 -4.93
C VAL A 102 -1.31 -13.71 -4.22
N LYS A 103 -1.22 -13.14 -3.02
CA LYS A 103 -0.02 -13.23 -2.17
C LYS A 103 0.41 -14.69 -1.98
N GLN A 104 -0.51 -15.57 -1.57
CA GLN A 104 -0.20 -16.99 -1.39
C GLN A 104 0.21 -17.68 -2.70
N ALA A 105 -0.41 -17.31 -3.83
CA ALA A 105 -0.04 -17.84 -5.14
C ALA A 105 1.38 -17.43 -5.55
N ILE A 106 1.74 -16.15 -5.38
CA ILE A 106 3.08 -15.64 -5.68
C ILE A 106 4.14 -16.33 -4.83
N LEU A 107 3.89 -16.46 -3.51
CA LEU A 107 4.80 -17.16 -2.60
C LEU A 107 5.01 -18.63 -2.98
N ARG A 108 3.99 -19.30 -3.55
CA ARG A 108 4.12 -20.69 -4.04
C ARG A 108 4.86 -20.79 -5.38
N LEU A 109 4.70 -19.80 -6.26
CA LEU A 109 5.34 -19.77 -7.57
C LEU A 109 6.77 -19.20 -7.52
N ALA A 110 7.23 -18.72 -6.36
CA ALA A 110 8.60 -18.27 -6.17
C ALA A 110 9.57 -19.42 -6.43
N GLY A 111 10.47 -19.24 -7.41
CA GLY A 111 11.39 -20.29 -7.88
C GLY A 111 10.77 -21.24 -8.92
N ASP A 112 9.46 -21.19 -9.16
CA ASP A 112 8.74 -21.99 -10.15
C ASP A 112 7.84 -21.09 -11.03
N GLY A 113 8.48 -20.43 -12.01
CA GLY A 113 7.84 -19.50 -12.93
C GLY A 113 7.97 -18.03 -12.54
N LEU A 114 8.08 -17.70 -11.25
CA LEU A 114 8.43 -16.37 -10.75
C LEU A 114 9.85 -16.37 -10.18
N ARG A 115 10.60 -15.30 -10.42
CA ARG A 115 11.98 -15.13 -9.93
C ARG A 115 12.04 -13.99 -8.91
N ASP A 116 12.99 -14.09 -8.00
CA ASP A 116 13.29 -13.00 -7.08
C ASP A 116 13.82 -11.76 -7.82
N LEU A 117 13.80 -10.63 -7.14
CA LEU A 117 14.45 -9.41 -7.61
C LEU A 117 15.97 -9.56 -7.64
N ASP A 118 16.60 -8.85 -8.57
CA ASP A 118 18.06 -8.82 -8.70
C ASP A 118 18.72 -8.40 -7.37
N PRO A 119 19.76 -9.12 -6.88
CA PRO A 119 20.39 -8.83 -5.59
C PRO A 119 20.82 -7.38 -5.44
N GLY A 120 21.43 -6.80 -6.47
CA GLY A 120 21.86 -5.38 -6.44
C GLY A 120 20.71 -4.38 -6.31
N ARG A 121 19.51 -4.70 -6.81
CA ARG A 121 18.30 -3.87 -6.61
C ARG A 121 17.75 -4.03 -5.20
N ARG A 122 17.81 -5.24 -4.63
CA ARG A 122 17.43 -5.47 -3.22
C ARG A 122 18.37 -4.73 -2.27
N ASP A 123 19.68 -4.80 -2.49
CA ASP A 123 20.66 -4.14 -1.64
C ASP A 123 20.55 -2.62 -1.70
N ARG A 124 20.34 -2.05 -2.91
CA ARG A 124 20.05 -0.62 -3.05
C ARG A 124 18.79 -0.22 -2.29
N TRP A 125 17.71 -0.98 -2.45
CA TRP A 125 16.47 -0.71 -1.73
C TRP A 125 16.65 -0.78 -0.21
N ARG A 126 17.43 -1.74 0.30
CA ARG A 126 17.74 -1.86 1.74
C ARG A 126 18.47 -0.61 2.25
N ALA A 127 19.49 -0.15 1.51
CA ALA A 127 20.27 1.03 1.87
C ALA A 127 19.42 2.31 1.86
N GLU A 128 18.68 2.56 0.78
CA GLU A 128 17.81 3.73 0.62
C GLU A 128 16.70 3.76 1.69
N THR A 129 16.12 2.59 2.02
CA THR A 129 15.07 2.48 3.05
C THR A 129 15.64 2.70 4.45
N ALA A 130 16.81 2.13 4.75
CA ALA A 130 17.48 2.34 6.03
C ALA A 130 17.82 3.82 6.27
N GLU A 131 18.36 4.49 5.25
CA GLU A 131 18.70 5.90 5.30
C GLU A 131 17.45 6.78 5.46
N ARG A 132 16.41 6.55 4.65
CA ARG A 132 15.20 7.38 4.65
C ARG A 132 14.41 7.31 5.95
N PHE A 133 14.30 6.11 6.54
CA PHE A 133 13.44 5.89 7.71
C PHE A 133 14.21 5.67 9.02
N GLY A 134 15.54 5.69 8.99
CA GLY A 134 16.38 5.48 10.17
C GLY A 134 16.18 4.11 10.84
N LEU A 135 15.86 3.09 10.05
CA LEU A 135 15.51 1.74 10.54
C LEU A 135 16.76 0.89 10.80
N ALA A 136 16.68 0.05 11.82
CA ALA A 136 17.74 -0.89 12.17
C ALA A 136 17.88 -2.01 11.12
N PRO A 137 19.07 -2.64 10.99
CA PRO A 137 19.29 -3.72 10.02
C PRO A 137 18.30 -4.89 10.11
N ASP A 138 17.88 -5.26 11.33
CA ASP A 138 16.90 -6.33 11.54
C ASP A 138 15.50 -5.94 11.04
N GLU A 139 15.12 -4.66 11.16
CA GLU A 139 13.85 -4.14 10.66
C GLU A 139 13.85 -4.10 9.13
N ILE A 140 14.96 -3.71 8.53
CA ILE A 140 15.14 -3.75 7.07
C ILE A 140 15.06 -5.17 6.53
N THR A 141 15.70 -6.12 7.21
CA THR A 141 15.63 -7.54 6.86
C THR A 141 14.19 -8.06 6.97
N TYR A 142 13.48 -7.66 8.03
CA TYR A 142 12.07 -7.99 8.21
C TYR A 142 11.19 -7.45 7.08
N LEU A 143 11.34 -6.17 6.73
CA LEU A 143 10.57 -5.52 5.67
C LEU A 143 10.88 -6.14 4.30
N ASP A 144 12.15 -6.37 3.99
CA ASP A 144 12.57 -6.99 2.74
C ASP A 144 11.96 -8.39 2.53
N GLY A 145 11.88 -9.19 3.60
CA GLY A 145 11.25 -10.51 3.59
C GLY A 145 9.75 -10.49 3.31
N ARG A 146 9.09 -9.32 3.41
CA ARG A 146 7.64 -9.16 3.22
C ARG A 146 7.29 -8.51 1.88
N ARG A 147 8.27 -8.26 1.00
CA ARG A 147 8.06 -7.65 -0.32
C ARG A 147 7.57 -8.64 -1.38
N TRP A 148 6.60 -9.49 -1.03
CA TRP A 148 6.03 -10.50 -1.92
C TRP A 148 5.42 -9.91 -3.20
N HIS A 149 4.99 -8.64 -3.14
CA HIS A 149 4.31 -7.96 -4.25
C HIS A 149 5.27 -7.46 -5.33
N TYR A 150 6.58 -7.65 -5.16
CA TYR A 150 7.58 -7.37 -6.18
C TYR A 150 8.35 -8.63 -6.55
N PHE A 151 8.37 -8.97 -7.82
CA PHE A 151 9.07 -10.12 -8.35
C PHE A 151 9.41 -9.91 -9.82
N ARG A 152 10.13 -10.87 -10.41
CA ARG A 152 10.35 -10.92 -11.85
C ARG A 152 9.51 -12.03 -12.48
N PHE A 153 8.87 -11.70 -13.59
CA PHE A 153 8.29 -12.69 -14.50
C PHE A 153 9.05 -12.62 -15.81
N ARG A 154 9.73 -13.72 -16.19
CA ARG A 154 10.74 -13.71 -17.25
C ARG A 154 11.76 -12.59 -16.98
N ASP A 155 11.87 -11.62 -17.87
CA ASP A 155 12.80 -10.50 -17.74
C ASP A 155 12.13 -9.18 -17.34
N ARG A 156 10.85 -9.22 -16.96
CA ARG A 156 10.09 -8.04 -16.50
C ARG A 156 10.04 -7.98 -14.99
N TYR A 157 10.22 -6.77 -14.46
CA TYR A 157 9.81 -6.48 -13.10
C TYR A 157 8.29 -6.39 -13.04
N VAL A 158 7.72 -6.93 -11.97
CA VAL A 158 6.30 -6.93 -11.73
C VAL A 158 6.04 -6.35 -10.35
N SER A 159 5.06 -5.45 -10.27
CA SER A 159 4.46 -4.99 -9.03
C SER A 159 2.99 -5.45 -8.96
N VAL A 160 2.52 -5.78 -7.76
CA VAL A 160 1.13 -6.17 -7.51
C VAL A 160 0.55 -5.33 -6.38
N HIS A 161 -0.47 -4.54 -6.67
CA HIS A 161 -1.09 -3.65 -5.70
C HIS A 161 -2.52 -4.09 -5.39
N ALA A 162 -2.82 -4.30 -4.11
CA ALA A 162 -4.18 -4.55 -3.67
C ALA A 162 -4.96 -3.24 -3.60
N THR A 163 -6.22 -3.27 -4.07
CA THR A 163 -7.19 -2.19 -3.86
C THR A 163 -8.51 -2.77 -3.38
N ARG A 164 -9.31 -1.97 -2.68
CA ARG A 164 -10.64 -2.41 -2.24
C ARG A 164 -11.52 -2.67 -3.46
N ALA A 165 -12.30 -3.74 -3.40
CA ALA A 165 -13.43 -3.89 -4.33
C ALA A 165 -14.54 -2.91 -3.93
N ASP A 166 -15.40 -2.49 -4.87
CA ASP A 166 -16.50 -1.55 -4.59
C ASP A 166 -17.35 -1.97 -3.38
N ARG A 167 -17.65 -3.27 -3.27
CA ARG A 167 -18.42 -3.85 -2.14
C ARG A 167 -17.72 -3.79 -0.77
N GLU A 168 -16.41 -3.54 -0.76
CA GLU A 168 -15.59 -3.42 0.46
C GLU A 168 -15.46 -1.95 0.88
N ILE A 169 -15.85 -1.00 0.04
CA ILE A 169 -15.90 0.42 0.37
C ILE A 169 -17.21 0.69 1.12
N ARG A 170 -17.09 1.03 2.40
CA ARG A 170 -18.23 1.23 3.32
C ARG A 170 -18.39 2.66 3.82
N GLU A 171 -17.44 3.53 3.51
CA GLU A 171 -17.41 4.93 3.95
C GLU A 171 -17.62 5.84 2.75
N ALA A 172 -18.51 6.83 2.88
CA ALA A 172 -18.63 7.91 1.92
C ALA A 172 -17.60 9.02 2.22
N TYR A 173 -17.04 9.64 1.17
CA TYR A 173 -16.16 10.78 1.36
C TYR A 173 -16.84 11.89 2.17
N GLY A 174 -16.19 12.33 3.25
CA GLY A 174 -16.69 13.38 4.14
C GLY A 174 -17.59 12.88 5.28
N GLU A 175 -17.86 11.58 5.36
CA GLU A 175 -18.57 10.95 6.47
C GLU A 175 -17.77 11.06 7.78
N ARG A 176 -16.46 10.80 7.72
CA ARG A 176 -15.51 11.05 8.81
C ARG A 176 -14.66 12.27 8.47
N ARG A 177 -14.38 13.11 9.47
CA ARG A 177 -13.44 14.24 9.37
C ARG A 177 -12.31 14.07 10.37
N TYR A 178 -11.15 14.60 10.03
CA TYR A 178 -9.91 14.35 10.76
C TYR A 178 -9.25 15.66 11.18
N ARG A 179 -8.85 15.75 12.44
CA ARG A 179 -8.17 16.90 13.02
C ARG A 179 -6.82 16.47 13.60
N PRO A 180 -5.69 16.97 13.08
CA PRO A 180 -4.38 16.63 13.61
C PRO A 180 -4.19 17.21 15.01
N LEU A 181 -3.66 16.40 15.92
CA LEU A 181 -3.33 16.75 17.31
C LEU A 181 -1.81 16.91 17.53
N GLY A 182 -0.99 16.36 16.64
CA GLY A 182 0.47 16.47 16.69
C GLY A 182 1.19 15.13 16.62
N PRO A 183 2.53 15.12 16.64
CA PRO A 183 3.32 13.90 16.63
C PRO A 183 3.07 13.07 17.90
N ALA A 184 2.97 11.75 17.74
CA ALA A 184 2.86 10.81 18.85
C ALA A 184 3.56 9.48 18.51
N THR A 185 3.94 8.75 19.56
CA THR A 185 4.38 7.36 19.46
C THR A 185 3.40 6.49 20.23
N VAL A 186 2.98 5.38 19.61
CA VAL A 186 2.03 4.44 20.17
C VAL A 186 2.63 3.03 20.15
N GLU A 187 2.60 2.35 21.29
CA GLU A 187 2.79 0.90 21.35
C GLU A 187 1.44 0.22 21.52
N ALA A 188 1.17 -0.80 20.71
CA ALA A 188 -0.10 -1.50 20.74
C ALA A 188 0.02 -2.94 20.24
N THR A 189 -0.99 -3.75 20.57
CA THR A 189 -1.20 -5.06 19.95
C THR A 189 -2.15 -4.89 18.77
N ILE A 190 -1.85 -5.49 17.63
CA ILE A 190 -2.74 -5.47 16.47
C ILE A 190 -3.93 -6.39 16.74
N ALA A 191 -5.13 -5.83 16.82
CA ALA A 191 -6.37 -6.58 16.95
C ALA A 191 -6.84 -7.15 15.60
N ASP A 192 -6.70 -6.37 14.53
CA ASP A 192 -7.17 -6.71 13.18
C ASP A 192 -6.26 -6.08 12.12
N ALA A 193 -5.74 -6.91 11.22
CA ALA A 193 -4.89 -6.53 10.10
C ALA A 193 -5.53 -6.84 8.73
N SER A 194 -6.85 -7.05 8.67
CA SER A 194 -7.56 -7.42 7.44
C SER A 194 -7.44 -6.39 6.31
N GLU A 195 -7.19 -5.13 6.67
CA GLU A 195 -7.02 -4.00 5.75
C GLU A 195 -5.53 -3.65 5.51
N SER A 196 -4.60 -4.47 6.01
CA SER A 196 -3.15 -4.18 5.93
C SER A 196 -2.57 -4.28 4.52
N LEU A 197 -3.19 -5.04 3.62
CA LEU A 197 -2.71 -5.21 2.24
C LEU A 197 -2.96 -3.98 1.36
N PHE A 198 -3.88 -3.09 1.75
CA PHE A 198 -4.26 -1.93 0.97
C PHE A 198 -3.34 -0.74 1.22
N LEU A 199 -3.46 0.28 0.37
CA LEU A 199 -2.91 1.61 0.62
C LEU A 199 -4.07 2.63 0.70
N PRO A 200 -4.25 3.35 1.82
CA PRO A 200 -3.52 3.20 3.07
C PRO A 200 -3.78 1.85 3.75
N ALA A 201 -2.77 1.34 4.44
CA ALA A 201 -2.87 0.14 5.27
C ALA A 201 -3.48 0.52 6.62
N VAL A 202 -4.47 -0.25 7.07
CA VAL A 202 -5.15 0.00 8.35
C VAL A 202 -4.95 -1.17 9.30
N TYR A 203 -4.54 -0.85 10.52
CA TYR A 203 -4.36 -1.80 11.62
C TYR A 203 -5.20 -1.35 12.80
N LYS A 204 -6.21 -2.14 13.18
CA LYS A 204 -6.96 -1.87 14.41
C LYS A 204 -6.15 -2.30 15.62
N LEU A 205 -6.22 -1.50 16.68
CA LEU A 205 -5.40 -1.68 17.88
C LEU A 205 -6.21 -2.27 19.03
N ALA A 206 -5.55 -3.10 19.81
CA ALA A 206 -5.90 -3.41 21.18
C ALA A 206 -4.80 -2.86 22.10
N GLU A 207 -5.19 -2.36 23.27
CA GLU A 207 -4.25 -1.96 24.32
C GLU A 207 -3.18 -0.95 23.83
N ALA A 208 -3.63 0.19 23.31
CA ALA A 208 -2.72 1.25 22.86
C ALA A 208 -2.18 2.07 24.05
N HIS A 209 -0.86 2.25 24.08
CA HIS A 209 -0.14 2.99 25.11
C HIS A 209 0.78 4.03 24.50
N ALA A 210 0.94 5.16 25.18
CA ALA A 210 1.98 6.13 24.92
C ALA A 210 3.35 5.64 25.42
N ASP A 211 4.41 6.39 25.12
CA ASP A 211 5.79 6.06 25.52
C ASP A 211 6.01 5.95 27.03
N ASP A 212 5.22 6.66 27.83
CA ASP A 212 5.26 6.63 29.29
C ASP A 212 4.41 5.50 29.90
N GLY A 213 3.81 4.65 29.06
CA GLY A 213 2.92 3.56 29.47
C GLY A 213 1.47 3.98 29.71
N THR A 214 1.13 5.25 29.51
CA THR A 214 -0.26 5.73 29.66
C THR A 214 -1.14 5.11 28.59
N ALA A 215 -2.24 4.48 29.00
CA ALA A 215 -3.26 3.99 28.06
C ALA A 215 -3.90 5.17 27.32
N ILE A 216 -3.93 5.08 25.99
CA ILE A 216 -4.48 6.12 25.11
C ILE A 216 -5.57 5.51 24.22
N PRO A 217 -6.68 6.20 23.95
CA PRO A 217 -7.81 5.65 23.21
C PRO A 217 -7.60 5.69 21.69
N VAL A 218 -6.43 5.25 21.22
CA VAL A 218 -6.11 5.13 19.79
C VAL A 218 -6.67 3.82 19.26
N SER A 219 -7.62 3.90 18.33
CA SER A 219 -8.32 2.74 17.78
C SER A 219 -7.60 2.09 16.60
N GLU A 220 -6.82 2.85 15.85
CA GLU A 220 -6.16 2.36 14.62
C GLU A 220 -4.86 3.10 14.28
N ILE A 221 -3.95 2.38 13.62
CA ILE A 221 -2.85 2.96 12.83
C ILE A 221 -3.28 2.96 11.37
N VAL A 222 -3.10 4.09 10.68
CA VAL A 222 -3.34 4.25 9.25
C VAL A 222 -2.03 4.65 8.58
N SER A 223 -1.47 3.78 7.73
CA SER A 223 -0.23 4.07 7.00
C SER A 223 -0.50 4.42 5.54
N TYR A 224 -0.13 5.63 5.14
CA TYR A 224 -0.04 6.08 3.76
C TYR A 224 1.34 5.80 3.14
N GLU A 225 2.26 5.18 3.89
CA GLU A 225 3.55 4.73 3.39
C GLU A 225 3.47 3.24 3.03
N GLY A 226 3.67 2.93 1.74
CA GLY A 226 3.53 1.58 1.18
C GLY A 226 4.53 0.57 1.73
N LEU A 227 5.65 1.06 2.30
CA LEU A 227 6.60 0.24 3.05
C LEU A 227 5.93 -0.55 4.19
N PHE A 228 4.91 0.03 4.81
CA PHE A 228 4.22 -0.56 5.96
C PHE A 228 2.89 -1.22 5.57
N CYS A 229 2.62 -1.44 4.29
CA CYS A 229 1.56 -2.37 3.86
C CYS A 229 1.96 -3.80 4.25
N ASP A 230 0.99 -4.59 4.72
CA ASP A 230 1.19 -5.97 5.15
C ASP A 230 2.31 -6.10 6.20
N PHE A 231 2.52 -5.10 7.05
CA PHE A 231 3.64 -5.05 8.00
C PHE A 231 3.47 -6.07 9.14
N ALA A 232 2.31 -6.07 9.81
CA ALA A 232 2.03 -6.90 10.99
C ALA A 232 0.70 -7.66 10.86
N GLY A 233 0.58 -8.78 11.56
CA GLY A 233 -0.65 -9.58 11.67
C GLY A 233 -1.39 -9.37 13.00
N GLY A 234 -2.59 -9.94 13.11
CA GLY A 234 -3.33 -9.96 14.38
C GLY A 234 -2.53 -10.67 15.49
N GLY A 235 -2.46 -10.05 16.66
CA GLY A 235 -1.68 -10.50 17.81
C GLY A 235 -0.25 -9.98 17.88
N ASP A 236 0.28 -9.40 16.79
CA ASP A 236 1.62 -8.81 16.81
C ASP A 236 1.65 -7.52 17.63
N ARG A 237 2.73 -7.31 18.39
CA ARG A 237 2.99 -6.03 19.07
C ARG A 237 3.84 -5.13 18.20
N VAL A 238 3.40 -3.89 18.05
CA VAL A 238 4.05 -2.88 17.22
C VAL A 238 4.27 -1.59 18.01
N ARG A 239 5.26 -0.82 17.58
CA ARG A 239 5.52 0.55 17.98
C ARG A 239 5.44 1.40 16.73
N ALA A 240 4.68 2.50 16.78
CA ALA A 240 4.45 3.35 15.62
C ALA A 240 4.62 4.81 16.00
N ARG A 241 5.39 5.55 15.18
CA ARG A 241 5.54 7.00 15.28
C ARG A 241 4.81 7.64 14.11
N GLY A 242 3.90 8.56 14.42
CA GLY A 242 3.04 9.21 13.43
C GLY A 242 2.43 10.50 13.94
N VAL A 243 1.41 10.99 13.24
CA VAL A 243 0.57 12.11 13.69
C VAL A 243 -0.70 11.55 14.29
N LEU A 244 -0.98 11.92 15.54
CA LEU A 244 -2.24 11.61 16.18
C LEU A 244 -3.33 12.49 15.57
N GLU A 245 -4.44 11.89 15.18
CA GLU A 245 -5.61 12.58 14.65
C GLU A 245 -6.85 12.22 15.46
N GLU A 246 -7.66 13.23 15.76
CA GLU A 246 -9.02 13.06 16.25
C GLU A 246 -9.97 12.91 15.07
N VAL A 247 -10.84 11.91 15.14
CA VAL A 247 -11.90 11.68 14.17
C VAL A 247 -13.18 12.34 14.66
N SER A 248 -14.07 12.74 13.74
CA SER A 248 -15.34 13.42 14.06
C SER A 248 -16.29 12.64 14.97
N ASP A 249 -16.11 11.33 15.14
CA ASP A 249 -16.84 10.49 16.10
C ASP A 249 -16.22 10.46 17.51
N GLY A 250 -15.12 11.21 17.72
CA GLY A 250 -14.37 11.29 18.97
C GLY A 250 -13.27 10.23 19.12
N SER A 251 -13.14 9.28 18.19
CA SER A 251 -12.06 8.29 18.20
C SER A 251 -10.71 8.92 17.84
N LEU A 252 -9.62 8.31 18.29
CA LEU A 252 -8.26 8.71 17.91
C LEU A 252 -7.64 7.68 16.98
N ARG A 253 -6.86 8.14 16.00
CA ARG A 253 -6.03 7.30 15.14
C ARG A 253 -4.61 7.85 15.03
N LEU A 254 -3.66 6.98 14.71
CA LEU A 254 -2.28 7.38 14.41
C LEU A 254 -2.02 7.26 12.91
N VAL A 255 -1.63 8.35 12.27
CA VAL A 255 -1.32 8.39 10.84
C VAL A 255 0.18 8.36 10.59
N VAL A 256 0.62 7.41 9.76
CA VAL A 256 2.00 7.25 9.31
C VAL A 256 2.08 7.48 7.80
N GLY A 257 3.21 7.97 7.29
CA GLY A 257 3.39 8.34 5.89
C GLY A 257 2.82 9.73 5.57
N THR A 258 3.00 10.69 6.48
CA THR A 258 2.47 12.07 6.34
C THR A 258 3.58 13.11 6.18
N ALA A 259 3.35 14.10 5.32
CA ALA A 259 4.26 15.24 5.14
C ALA A 259 4.34 16.16 6.38
N ALA A 260 3.44 15.98 7.35
CA ALA A 260 3.50 16.69 8.64
C ALA A 260 4.71 16.26 9.51
N LEU A 261 5.36 15.14 9.18
CA LEU A 261 6.60 14.68 9.79
C LEU A 261 7.72 14.67 8.74
N SER A 262 8.89 15.21 9.07
CA SER A 262 10.03 15.27 8.15
C SER A 262 10.54 13.88 7.71
N ASP A 263 10.38 12.88 8.58
CA ASP A 263 10.73 11.48 8.36
C ASP A 263 9.52 10.64 7.92
N GLY A 264 8.32 11.23 7.81
CA GLY A 264 7.07 10.54 7.47
C GLY A 264 6.50 9.64 8.58
N GLY A 265 7.26 9.37 9.64
CA GLY A 265 6.91 8.38 10.67
C GLY A 265 7.34 6.95 10.31
N ALA A 266 7.21 6.03 11.27
CA ALA A 266 7.68 4.65 11.10
C ALA A 266 6.85 3.64 11.91
N LEU A 267 6.80 2.39 11.44
CA LEU A 267 6.31 1.23 12.20
C LEU A 267 7.47 0.28 12.46
N SER A 268 7.58 -0.18 13.70
CA SER A 268 8.55 -1.18 14.15
C SER A 268 7.88 -2.29 14.96
N ARG A 269 8.55 -3.44 15.02
CA ARG A 269 8.10 -4.57 15.84
C ARG A 269 8.61 -4.45 17.27
N VAL A 270 7.77 -4.78 18.24
CA VAL A 270 8.20 -4.91 19.64
C VAL A 270 8.55 -6.38 19.89
N THR A 271 9.84 -6.70 19.93
CA THR A 271 10.35 -8.08 20.07
C THR A 271 10.53 -8.56 21.51
N SER A 272 10.26 -7.72 22.53
CA SER A 272 10.37 -8.09 23.94
C SER A 272 9.01 -8.12 24.65
N PRO A 273 8.75 -9.10 25.54
CA PRO A 273 7.62 -9.00 26.46
C PRO A 273 7.86 -7.82 27.43
N PRO A 274 6.80 -7.23 28.04
CA PRO A 274 7.00 -6.27 29.11
C PRO A 274 7.86 -6.92 30.19
N SER A 275 8.85 -6.20 30.69
CA SER A 275 9.43 -6.58 31.98
C SER A 275 8.28 -6.57 32.98
N ARG A 276 7.83 -7.75 33.41
CA ARG A 276 6.89 -7.87 34.52
C ARG A 276 7.62 -7.30 35.73
N ARG A 277 7.27 -6.09 36.15
CA ARG A 277 7.52 -5.60 37.50
C ARG A 277 6.35 -5.99 38.38
#